data_AF-A0A6A4JLQ4-F1
#
_entry.id   AF-A0A6A4JLQ4-F1
#
_cell.length_a   1.000
_cell.length_b   1.000
_cell.length_c   1.000
_cell.angle_alpha   90.00
_cell.angle_beta   90.00
_cell.angle_gamma   90.00
#
_symmetry.space_group_name_H-M   'P 1'
#
loop_
_entity.id
_entity.type
_entity.pdbx_description
1 polymer ?
#
loop_
_entity_poly.entity_id
_entity_poly.type
_entity_poly.pdbx_seq_one_letter_code
_entity_poly.pdbx_strand_id
1 'polypeptide(L)'
;MRYLQNSLGLVCVVLLGICGCDAQDRNETFVKSRLDFLGTYFAGHGEFPWVVEIRTQESQNQSQQEDWSVGNLIGPKYVMTSCSAVSTFSNITEFRGQRYFVKAKTPGLYKVMYSPDFPYQGPRWYINTFSKWTAHTSQLKTGTRQIARMAPHPQCTPHSFRYFFGIVEIAGEPIRPFRRFINYAPAELDTTEIRRKWYFLAQKTAFLPATLSTWGRTYSGKYSQTMLLHYKIKYKISKVKWTECERAFSKYAWHRTNLIIKQENETYCMQIYDPANSMGSICDHDRGSPIIWDGVVIGIVVTAVRFEFCSLLNPVPFVVVSTSDAVVYWTNVERHVLENFIDNSSHVFPGLLALSISPQFYTMSIYIWMAISLLLLPLFAIS
;
A
#
# COMPACT_ATOMS: atom_id res chain seq x y z
N MET A 1 -52.56 22.72 2.96
CA MET A 1 -51.40 22.07 2.31
C MET A 1 -50.03 22.72 2.67
N ARG A 2 -49.87 23.32 3.86
CA ARG A 2 -48.58 23.88 4.35
C ARG A 2 -48.14 23.34 5.72
N TYR A 3 -48.91 22.42 6.32
CA TYR A 3 -48.62 21.84 7.63
C TYR A 3 -47.95 20.44 7.56
N LEU A 4 -47.82 19.85 6.38
CA LEU A 4 -47.16 18.55 6.16
C LEU A 4 -45.67 18.68 5.75
N GLN A 5 -45.19 19.91 5.48
CA GLN A 5 -43.78 20.15 5.15
C GLN A 5 -42.91 20.43 6.38
N ASN A 6 -43.49 20.82 7.52
CA ASN A 6 -42.72 21.11 8.74
C ASN A 6 -42.53 19.90 9.67
N SER A 7 -43.30 18.81 9.47
CA SER A 7 -43.17 17.57 10.24
C SER A 7 -42.18 16.56 9.64
N LEU A 8 -41.76 16.75 8.37
CA LEU A 8 -40.72 15.94 7.72
C LEU A 8 -39.30 16.53 7.90
N GLY A 9 -39.18 17.79 8.33
CA GLY A 9 -37.89 18.43 8.62
C GLY A 9 -37.31 18.12 10.01
N LEU A 10 -38.12 17.57 10.93
CA LEU A 10 -37.71 17.34 12.32
C LEU A 10 -37.33 15.88 12.64
N VAL A 11 -37.49 14.95 11.70
CA VAL A 11 -37.27 13.50 11.94
C VAL A 11 -35.97 12.97 11.34
N CYS A 12 -35.26 13.74 10.51
CA CYS A 12 -34.14 13.18 9.74
C CYS A 12 -32.72 13.54 10.21
N VAL A 13 -32.56 14.24 11.33
CA VAL A 13 -31.22 14.58 11.86
C VAL A 13 -31.23 14.57 13.39
N VAL A 14 -31.78 13.52 14.01
CA VAL A 14 -31.18 13.05 15.27
C VAL A 14 -29.89 12.38 14.84
N LEU A 15 -28.87 13.23 14.66
CA LEU A 15 -27.46 12.87 14.60
C LEU A 15 -27.16 12.08 15.88
N LEU A 16 -27.34 10.77 15.81
CA LEU A 16 -26.47 9.85 16.50
C LEU A 16 -25.08 10.12 15.94
N GLY A 17 -24.44 11.14 16.52
CA GLY A 17 -23.02 11.31 16.40
C GLY A 17 -22.42 10.00 16.84
N ILE A 18 -21.82 9.27 15.90
CA ILE A 18 -20.86 8.22 16.19
C ILE A 18 -19.60 8.94 16.70
N CYS A 19 -19.76 9.62 17.83
CA CYS A 19 -18.70 10.02 18.72
C CYS A 19 -18.63 8.89 19.74
N GLY A 20 -17.88 7.86 19.41
CA GLY A 20 -17.62 6.74 20.31
C GLY A 20 -16.22 6.21 20.04
N CYS A 21 -15.26 6.66 20.84
CA CYS A 21 -13.95 6.04 21.02
C CYS A 21 -14.05 4.66 21.71
N ASP A 22 -15.13 3.94 21.50
CA ASP A 22 -15.44 2.74 22.26
C ASP A 22 -15.39 1.54 21.33
N ALA A 23 -14.18 0.99 21.22
CA ALA A 23 -13.97 -0.44 21.03
C ALA A 23 -14.51 -1.21 22.27
N GLN A 24 -15.77 -1.00 22.63
CA GLN A 24 -16.42 -1.66 23.75
C GLN A 24 -16.63 -3.12 23.38
N ASP A 25 -15.84 -3.97 24.03
CA ASP A 25 -15.85 -5.43 24.11
C ASP A 25 -16.77 -6.14 23.12
N ARG A 26 -16.19 -6.50 21.97
CA ARG A 26 -16.80 -7.49 21.07
C ARG A 26 -16.82 -8.83 21.80
N ASN A 27 -17.97 -9.50 21.82
CA ASN A 27 -18.09 -10.86 22.35
C ASN A 27 -18.09 -11.91 21.22
N GLU A 28 -17.97 -13.17 21.59
CA GLU A 28 -17.90 -14.29 20.66
C GLU A 28 -19.12 -14.39 19.73
N THR A 29 -20.32 -14.20 20.29
CA THR A 29 -21.58 -14.27 19.55
C THR A 29 -21.62 -13.23 18.44
N PHE A 30 -21.12 -12.03 18.72
CA PHE A 30 -21.01 -10.96 17.77
C PHE A 30 -20.11 -11.33 16.57
N VAL A 31 -18.89 -11.84 16.83
CA VAL A 31 -17.96 -12.24 15.76
C VAL A 31 -18.56 -13.34 14.88
N LYS A 32 -19.20 -14.34 15.50
CA LYS A 32 -19.85 -15.45 14.78
C LYS A 32 -20.99 -14.96 13.88
N SER A 33 -21.81 -14.02 14.35
CA SER A 33 -22.96 -13.50 13.59
C SER A 33 -22.61 -12.71 12.32
N ARG A 34 -21.36 -12.23 12.21
CA ARG A 34 -20.91 -11.42 11.07
C ARG A 34 -20.21 -12.22 9.98
N LEU A 35 -19.99 -13.53 10.18
CA LEU A 35 -19.43 -14.44 9.17
C LEU A 35 -20.23 -14.43 7.85
N ASP A 36 -21.53 -14.15 7.90
CA ASP A 36 -22.36 -14.13 6.69
C ASP A 36 -22.14 -12.88 5.82
N PHE A 37 -21.50 -11.82 6.36
CA PHE A 37 -21.18 -10.58 5.62
C PHE A 37 -19.75 -10.56 5.06
N LEU A 38 -19.09 -11.72 4.97
CA LEU A 38 -17.68 -11.84 4.59
C LEU A 38 -17.34 -11.22 3.22
N GLY A 39 -18.30 -11.18 2.29
CA GLY A 39 -18.13 -10.66 0.93
C GLY A 39 -17.65 -9.21 0.85
N THR A 40 -17.93 -8.36 1.85
CA THR A 40 -17.49 -6.95 1.84
C THR A 40 -16.03 -6.74 2.24
N TYR A 41 -15.38 -7.76 2.81
CA TYR A 41 -14.02 -7.69 3.33
C TYR A 41 -12.97 -8.22 2.37
N PHE A 42 -13.35 -9.10 1.45
CA PHE A 42 -12.46 -9.50 0.38
C PHE A 42 -12.18 -8.31 -0.51
N ALA A 43 -10.90 -8.10 -0.84
CA ALA A 43 -10.55 -7.24 -1.94
C ALA A 43 -10.98 -7.94 -3.24
N GLY A 44 -11.64 -7.22 -4.14
CA GLY A 44 -11.97 -7.78 -5.45
C GLY A 44 -10.71 -8.15 -6.23
N HIS A 45 -10.85 -9.05 -7.21
CA HIS A 45 -9.73 -9.57 -8.01
C HIS A 45 -8.85 -8.49 -8.68
N GLY A 46 -9.44 -7.35 -9.03
CA GLY A 46 -8.70 -6.19 -9.57
C GLY A 46 -8.56 -5.02 -8.61
N GLU A 47 -8.93 -5.21 -7.35
CA GLU A 47 -8.79 -4.22 -6.30
C GLU A 47 -7.39 -4.32 -5.69
N PHE A 48 -6.68 -3.18 -5.64
CA PHE A 48 -5.29 -3.12 -5.17
C PHE A 48 -4.34 -4.09 -5.92
N PRO A 49 -4.25 -4.00 -7.26
CA PRO A 49 -3.46 -4.92 -8.08
C PRO A 49 -1.94 -4.74 -7.91
N TRP A 50 -1.51 -3.72 -7.16
CA TRP A 50 -0.11 -3.46 -6.82
C TRP A 50 0.29 -4.02 -5.45
N VAL A 51 -0.67 -4.48 -4.64
CA VAL A 51 -0.37 -5.01 -3.30
C VAL A 51 0.30 -6.37 -3.43
N VAL A 52 1.46 -6.49 -2.80
CA VAL A 52 2.26 -7.71 -2.74
C VAL A 52 2.54 -8.08 -1.30
N GLU A 53 2.96 -9.32 -1.12
CA GLU A 53 3.34 -9.86 0.17
C GLU A 53 4.84 -10.13 0.19
N ILE A 54 5.49 -9.82 1.31
CA ILE A 54 6.91 -10.09 1.54
C ILE A 54 7.00 -11.07 2.69
N ARG A 55 7.59 -12.24 2.44
CA ARG A 55 7.73 -13.32 3.45
C ARG A 55 9.15 -13.86 3.47
N THR A 56 9.48 -14.63 4.51
CA THR A 56 10.72 -15.41 4.54
C THR A 56 10.68 -16.53 3.49
N GLN A 57 11.85 -17.01 3.06
CA GLN A 57 11.95 -18.13 2.11
C GLN A 57 11.39 -19.44 2.67
N GLU A 58 11.33 -19.55 4.00
CA GLU A 58 10.85 -20.73 4.72
C GLU A 58 9.47 -21.20 4.25
N SER A 59 9.20 -22.47 4.50
CA SER A 59 7.89 -23.07 4.21
C SER A 59 6.79 -22.36 5.01
N GLN A 60 5.57 -22.35 4.49
CA GLN A 60 4.42 -21.66 5.09
C GLN A 60 4.19 -22.00 6.57
N ASN A 61 4.49 -23.25 6.96
CA ASN A 61 4.28 -23.74 8.32
C ASN A 61 5.43 -23.37 9.28
N GLN A 62 6.56 -22.91 8.76
CA GLN A 62 7.76 -22.57 9.52
C GLN A 62 7.95 -21.05 9.64
N SER A 63 7.45 -20.31 8.66
CA SER A 63 7.59 -18.86 8.61
C SER A 63 6.73 -18.17 9.68
N GLN A 64 7.36 -17.39 10.55
CA GLN A 64 6.69 -16.60 11.58
C GLN A 64 6.00 -15.39 10.96
N GLN A 65 4.73 -15.14 11.32
CA GLN A 65 3.95 -14.03 10.77
C GLN A 65 4.57 -12.68 11.10
N GLU A 66 5.27 -12.58 12.22
CA GLU A 66 6.01 -11.42 12.68
C GLU A 66 7.08 -10.97 11.68
N ASP A 67 7.62 -11.88 10.87
CA ASP A 67 8.58 -11.58 9.81
C ASP A 67 7.94 -11.19 8.48
N TRP A 68 6.62 -11.35 8.35
CA TRP A 68 5.90 -11.00 7.14
C TRP A 68 5.69 -9.50 7.05
N SER A 69 5.45 -9.02 5.84
CA SER A 69 5.10 -7.62 5.59
C SER A 69 4.35 -7.51 4.28
N VAL A 70 3.77 -6.34 4.06
CA VAL A 70 3.09 -5.99 2.82
C VAL A 70 3.97 -5.01 2.05
N GLY A 71 3.90 -5.08 0.73
CA GLY A 71 4.56 -4.14 -0.16
C GLY A 71 3.62 -3.64 -1.24
N ASN A 72 4.07 -2.59 -1.92
CA ASN A 72 3.37 -1.96 -3.02
C ASN A 72 4.29 -1.98 -4.23
N LEU A 73 3.88 -2.62 -5.32
CA LEU A 73 4.59 -2.54 -6.59
C LEU A 73 4.57 -1.10 -7.07
N ILE A 74 5.74 -0.49 -7.18
CA ILE A 74 5.91 0.87 -7.73
C ILE A 74 6.54 0.84 -9.12
N GLY A 75 6.84 -0.37 -9.61
CA GLY A 75 7.37 -0.63 -10.92
C GLY A 75 7.55 -2.14 -11.15
N PRO A 76 8.09 -2.54 -12.31
CA PRO A 76 8.27 -3.94 -12.70
C PRO A 76 9.26 -4.71 -11.80
N LYS A 77 10.20 -4.01 -11.18
CA LYS A 77 11.24 -4.61 -10.31
C LYS A 77 11.26 -4.05 -8.89
N TYR A 78 10.42 -3.06 -8.58
CA TYR A 78 10.52 -2.31 -7.34
C TYR A 78 9.25 -2.41 -6.53
N VAL A 79 9.42 -2.72 -5.26
CA VAL A 79 8.35 -2.78 -4.26
C VAL A 79 8.69 -1.80 -3.14
N MET A 80 7.78 -0.87 -2.86
CA MET A 80 7.86 0.03 -1.71
C MET A 80 7.15 -0.58 -0.51
N THR A 81 7.79 -0.50 0.65
CA THR A 81 7.24 -1.00 1.91
C THR A 81 7.74 -0.13 3.08
N SER A 82 7.40 -0.50 4.31
CA SER A 82 7.91 0.13 5.52
C SER A 82 9.41 -0.15 5.71
N CYS A 83 10.10 0.72 6.43
CA CYS A 83 11.51 0.51 6.72
C CYS A 83 11.76 -0.77 7.56
N SER A 84 10.91 -1.06 8.55
CA SER A 84 10.95 -2.31 9.34
C SER A 84 10.73 -3.59 8.54
N ALA A 85 10.11 -3.51 7.37
CA ALA A 85 10.01 -4.65 6.47
C ALA A 85 11.37 -5.02 5.84
N VAL A 86 12.25 -4.05 5.60
CA VAL A 86 13.53 -4.22 4.89
C VAL A 86 14.78 -4.10 5.77
N SER A 87 14.64 -3.69 7.02
CA SER A 87 15.77 -3.56 7.95
C SER A 87 15.46 -4.10 9.35
N THR A 88 16.53 -4.50 10.04
CA THR A 88 16.54 -4.72 11.48
C THR A 88 17.20 -3.54 12.16
N PHE A 89 16.80 -3.29 13.41
CA PHE A 89 17.28 -2.17 14.18
C PHE A 89 17.83 -2.69 15.50
N SER A 90 19.12 -2.42 15.72
CA SER A 90 19.80 -2.76 16.98
C SER A 90 20.10 -1.49 17.74
N ASN A 91 19.78 -1.50 19.04
CA ASN A 91 20.06 -0.37 19.92
C ASN A 91 21.55 -0.37 20.30
N ILE A 92 22.21 0.77 20.14
CA ILE A 92 23.52 1.02 20.71
C ILE A 92 23.28 1.72 22.04
N THR A 93 23.39 0.96 23.14
CA THR A 93 23.38 1.52 24.49
C THR A 93 24.68 2.29 24.72
N GLU A 94 24.78 3.49 24.18
CA GLU A 94 25.81 4.46 24.55
C GLU A 94 25.20 5.59 25.38
N PHE A 95 25.96 6.02 26.38
CA PHE A 95 25.58 6.83 27.56
C PHE A 95 24.95 8.21 27.31
N ARG A 96 24.62 8.60 26.07
CA ARG A 96 24.09 9.95 25.74
C ARG A 96 23.02 9.98 24.64
N GLY A 97 22.18 8.96 24.58
CA GLY A 97 20.98 8.94 23.74
C GLY A 97 20.80 7.59 23.03
N GLN A 98 19.54 7.20 22.79
CA GLN A 98 19.23 5.99 22.03
C GLN A 98 19.66 6.18 20.57
N ARG A 99 20.79 5.59 20.18
CA ARG A 99 21.24 5.50 18.79
C ARG A 99 20.91 4.12 18.25
N TYR A 100 20.41 4.06 17.03
CA TYR A 100 20.06 2.81 16.37
C TYR A 100 20.98 2.57 15.18
N PHE A 101 21.44 1.33 15.06
CA PHE A 101 22.04 0.87 13.82
C PHE A 101 20.94 0.26 12.95
N VAL A 102 20.73 0.85 11.76
CA VAL A 102 19.79 0.34 10.76
C VAL A 102 20.54 -0.61 9.85
N LYS A 103 20.27 -1.91 9.97
CA LYS A 103 20.88 -2.95 9.13
C LYS A 103 19.86 -3.46 8.13
N ALA A 104 20.16 -3.40 6.84
CA ALA A 104 19.31 -4.04 5.83
C ALA A 104 19.21 -5.56 6.11
N LYS A 105 18.00 -6.10 5.96
CA LYS A 105 17.75 -7.55 6.03
C LYS A 105 18.42 -8.25 4.85
N THR A 106 18.85 -9.49 5.05
CA THR A 106 19.51 -10.29 4.02
C THR A 106 18.52 -10.67 2.91
N PRO A 107 18.69 -10.18 1.66
CA PRO A 107 17.72 -10.40 0.57
C PRO A 107 17.39 -11.87 0.32
N GLY A 108 18.40 -12.74 0.33
CA GLY A 108 18.25 -14.18 0.06
C GLY A 108 17.39 -14.95 1.08
N LEU A 109 17.03 -14.34 2.21
CA LEU A 109 16.14 -14.94 3.21
C LEU A 109 14.66 -14.61 2.96
N TYR A 110 14.34 -13.79 1.95
CA TYR A 110 12.99 -13.30 1.71
C TYR A 110 12.57 -13.39 0.25
N LYS A 111 11.26 -13.43 0.02
CA LYS A 111 10.60 -13.46 -1.29
C LYS A 111 9.45 -12.47 -1.37
N VAL A 112 9.17 -11.99 -2.58
CA VAL A 112 7.98 -11.22 -2.91
C VAL A 112 6.96 -12.15 -3.56
N MET A 113 5.73 -12.14 -3.08
CA MET A 113 4.60 -12.88 -3.63
C MET A 113 3.56 -11.89 -4.14
N TYR A 114 3.14 -12.04 -5.39
CA TYR A 114 2.11 -11.21 -6.01
C TYR A 114 0.93 -12.06 -6.43
N SER A 115 -0.28 -11.55 -6.21
CA SER A 115 -1.52 -12.20 -6.60
C SER A 115 -2.71 -11.24 -6.52
N PRO A 116 -3.75 -11.42 -7.33
CA PRO A 116 -5.00 -10.70 -7.18
C PRO A 116 -5.79 -11.08 -5.91
N ASP A 117 -5.87 -12.35 -5.54
CA ASP A 117 -6.74 -12.81 -4.44
C ASP A 117 -6.02 -13.55 -3.32
N PHE A 118 -5.08 -14.42 -3.68
CA PHE A 118 -4.45 -15.37 -2.78
C PHE A 118 -2.96 -15.51 -3.15
N PRO A 119 -2.01 -15.22 -2.26
CA PRO A 119 -0.61 -15.02 -2.60
C PRO A 119 0.05 -16.33 -3.05
N TYR A 120 -0.56 -17.47 -2.75
CA TYR A 120 -0.19 -18.75 -3.30
C TYR A 120 -0.94 -19.04 -4.59
N GLN A 121 -0.38 -19.90 -5.44
CA GLN A 121 -1.21 -20.68 -6.35
C GLN A 121 -2.26 -21.34 -5.46
N GLY A 122 -3.55 -21.04 -5.69
CA GLY A 122 -4.63 -21.33 -4.73
C GLY A 122 -4.67 -22.79 -4.25
N PRO A 123 -5.54 -23.12 -3.28
CA PRO A 123 -5.73 -24.50 -2.87
C PRO A 123 -5.84 -25.44 -4.09
N ARG A 124 -5.23 -26.63 -4.07
CA ARG A 124 -5.27 -27.61 -5.18
C ARG A 124 -6.68 -27.82 -5.75
N TRP A 125 -7.72 -27.70 -4.92
CA TRP A 125 -9.13 -27.80 -5.34
C TRP A 125 -9.59 -26.60 -6.18
N TYR A 126 -9.19 -25.37 -5.84
CA TYR A 126 -9.47 -24.16 -6.63
C TYR A 126 -8.71 -24.20 -7.96
N ILE A 127 -7.48 -24.71 -7.96
CA ILE A 127 -6.73 -25.00 -9.17
C ILE A 127 -7.49 -26.03 -10.01
N ASN A 128 -7.99 -27.13 -9.43
CA ASN A 128 -8.67 -28.22 -10.15
C ASN A 128 -10.01 -27.88 -10.79
N THR A 129 -10.81 -26.97 -10.22
CA THR A 129 -12.09 -26.57 -10.86
C THR A 129 -11.84 -25.75 -12.12
N PHE A 130 -10.71 -25.06 -12.20
CA PHE A 130 -10.30 -24.27 -13.36
C PHE A 130 -9.11 -24.88 -14.12
N SER A 131 -8.62 -26.08 -13.76
CA SER A 131 -7.30 -26.66 -14.16
C SER A 131 -7.17 -27.10 -15.63
N LYS A 132 -7.94 -26.52 -16.55
CA LYS A 132 -7.46 -26.38 -17.93
C LYS A 132 -6.44 -25.25 -18.10
N TRP A 133 -6.02 -24.57 -17.03
CA TRP A 133 -4.90 -23.63 -17.06
C TRP A 133 -3.57 -24.37 -16.92
N THR A 134 -3.05 -24.87 -18.04
CA THR A 134 -1.68 -25.41 -18.12
C THR A 134 -0.67 -24.29 -17.92
N ALA A 135 0.20 -24.47 -16.94
CA ALA A 135 1.17 -23.51 -16.40
C ALA A 135 2.35 -23.17 -17.33
N HIS A 136 2.17 -23.14 -18.65
CA HIS A 136 3.28 -23.02 -19.62
C HIS A 136 3.17 -21.87 -20.61
N THR A 137 2.34 -20.85 -20.34
CA THR A 137 2.39 -19.59 -21.10
C THR A 137 2.56 -18.40 -20.15
N SER A 138 3.62 -17.64 -20.42
CA SER A 138 4.10 -16.30 -20.00
C SER A 138 3.18 -15.24 -19.34
N GLN A 139 2.00 -15.57 -18.82
CA GLN A 139 1.02 -14.62 -18.27
C GLN A 139 0.46 -15.07 -16.91
N LEU A 140 1.35 -15.31 -15.94
CA LEU A 140 0.91 -15.69 -14.60
C LEU A 140 0.40 -14.48 -13.82
N LYS A 141 -0.89 -14.49 -13.47
CA LYS A 141 -1.55 -13.51 -12.58
C LYS A 141 -1.07 -13.61 -11.13
N THR A 142 -0.39 -14.69 -10.78
CA THR A 142 0.19 -14.93 -9.47
C THR A 142 1.64 -15.36 -9.63
N GLY A 143 2.47 -15.09 -8.64
CA GLY A 143 3.83 -15.59 -8.68
C GLY A 143 4.65 -15.22 -7.47
N THR A 144 5.81 -15.86 -7.40
CA THR A 144 6.84 -15.57 -6.40
C THR A 144 8.08 -15.05 -7.13
N ARG A 145 8.76 -14.10 -6.51
CA ARG A 145 10.02 -13.54 -6.97
C ARG A 145 11.04 -13.50 -5.84
N GLN A 146 12.29 -13.79 -6.21
CA GLN A 146 13.42 -13.64 -5.33
C GLN A 146 13.76 -12.16 -5.17
N ILE A 147 14.41 -11.80 -4.06
CA ILE A 147 14.78 -10.42 -3.77
C ILE A 147 16.28 -10.25 -4.03
N ALA A 148 16.63 -9.29 -4.88
CA ALA A 148 18.02 -8.91 -5.16
C ALA A 148 18.56 -8.01 -4.05
N ARG A 149 17.76 -7.03 -3.62
CA ARG A 149 18.17 -6.02 -2.65
C ARG A 149 17.03 -5.59 -1.75
N MET A 150 17.37 -5.32 -0.49
CA MET A 150 16.51 -4.66 0.49
C MET A 150 17.23 -3.39 0.94
N ALA A 151 16.59 -2.23 0.76
CA ALA A 151 17.19 -0.94 1.02
C ALA A 151 16.26 -0.08 1.87
N PRO A 152 16.50 0.07 3.19
CA PRO A 152 15.81 1.08 3.98
C PRO A 152 16.21 2.48 3.51
N HIS A 153 15.34 3.48 3.73
CA HIS A 153 15.73 4.87 3.52
C HIS A 153 16.92 5.24 4.44
N PRO A 154 17.94 5.97 3.97
CA PRO A 154 19.14 6.29 4.76
C PRO A 154 18.86 7.05 6.07
N GLN A 155 17.77 7.82 6.10
CA GLN A 155 17.34 8.61 7.25
C GLN A 155 16.19 7.95 8.03
N CYS A 156 15.86 6.69 7.74
CA CYS A 156 14.83 5.97 8.47
C CYS A 156 15.20 5.87 9.95
N THR A 157 14.30 6.34 10.82
CA THR A 157 14.49 6.31 12.27
C THR A 157 13.24 5.77 12.97
N PRO A 158 13.41 4.85 13.94
CA PRO A 158 12.28 4.27 14.66
C PRO A 158 11.66 5.20 15.70
N HIS A 159 12.28 6.36 15.94
CA HIS A 159 11.82 7.32 16.94
C HIS A 159 10.70 8.22 16.42
N SER A 160 10.90 8.73 15.21
CA SER A 160 10.08 9.79 14.63
C SER A 160 9.21 9.28 13.48
N PHE A 161 9.50 8.07 12.99
CA PHE A 161 8.90 7.46 11.80
C PHE A 161 8.97 8.33 10.53
N ARG A 162 9.76 9.41 10.53
CA ARG A 162 10.03 10.21 9.33
C ARG A 162 10.89 9.39 8.36
N TYR A 163 10.57 9.46 7.07
CA TYR A 163 11.19 8.63 6.03
C TYR A 163 11.18 7.13 6.35
N PHE A 164 10.16 6.64 7.06
CA PHE A 164 10.10 5.25 7.51
C PHE A 164 9.57 4.30 6.42
N PHE A 165 10.19 4.36 5.26
CA PHE A 165 9.93 3.48 4.12
C PHE A 165 11.23 2.83 3.64
N GLY A 166 11.06 1.83 2.78
CA GLY A 166 12.16 1.10 2.17
C GLY A 166 11.75 0.54 0.81
N ILE A 167 12.77 0.19 0.02
CA ILE A 167 12.62 -0.36 -1.31
C ILE A 167 13.15 -1.79 -1.32
N VAL A 168 12.37 -2.66 -1.96
CA VAL A 168 12.73 -4.04 -2.30
C VAL A 168 12.92 -4.12 -3.80
N GLU A 169 14.09 -4.57 -4.23
CA GLU A 169 14.41 -4.83 -5.63
C GLU A 169 14.27 -6.32 -5.92
N ILE A 170 13.46 -6.64 -6.92
CA ILE A 170 13.20 -8.00 -7.37
C ILE A 170 14.38 -8.52 -8.20
N ALA A 171 14.81 -9.74 -7.91
CA ALA A 171 15.81 -10.44 -8.69
C ALA A 171 15.22 -11.08 -9.96
N GLY A 172 16.03 -11.14 -11.02
CA GLY A 172 15.70 -11.81 -12.27
C GLY A 172 14.70 -11.05 -13.14
N GLU A 173 13.73 -11.77 -13.71
CA GLU A 173 12.77 -11.19 -14.64
C GLU A 173 11.76 -10.24 -13.96
N PRO A 174 11.48 -9.08 -14.59
CA PRO A 174 10.48 -8.15 -14.09
C PRO A 174 9.10 -8.80 -13.97
N ILE A 175 8.31 -8.36 -12.99
CA ILE A 175 6.88 -8.69 -12.93
C ILE A 175 6.20 -7.92 -14.05
N ARG A 176 5.69 -8.63 -15.06
CA ARG A 176 4.95 -8.01 -16.16
C ARG A 176 3.57 -7.58 -15.68
N PRO A 177 3.06 -6.40 -16.09
CA PRO A 177 1.72 -6.01 -15.71
C PRO A 177 0.73 -6.92 -16.45
N PHE A 178 -0.30 -7.36 -15.75
CA PHE A 178 -1.39 -8.11 -16.33
C PHE A 178 -2.67 -7.32 -16.11
N ARG A 179 -3.23 -6.78 -17.21
CA ARG A 179 -4.35 -5.84 -17.17
C ARG A 179 -5.45 -6.33 -16.22
N ARG A 180 -5.83 -5.47 -15.29
CA ARG A 180 -6.79 -5.68 -14.18
C ARG A 180 -6.31 -6.45 -12.96
N PHE A 181 -5.26 -7.26 -12.99
CA PHE A 181 -4.92 -8.16 -11.86
C PHE A 181 -3.54 -7.92 -11.25
N ILE A 182 -2.60 -7.49 -12.08
CA ILE A 182 -1.30 -7.00 -11.64
C ILE A 182 -1.09 -5.68 -12.34
N ASN A 183 -1.02 -4.62 -11.57
CA ASN A 183 -0.59 -3.32 -12.04
C ASN A 183 0.44 -2.80 -11.07
N TYR A 184 1.27 -1.91 -11.54
CA TYR A 184 2.05 -1.10 -10.62
C TYR A 184 1.05 -0.14 -9.95
N ALA A 185 1.40 0.41 -8.81
CA ALA A 185 0.74 1.62 -8.34
C ALA A 185 1.27 2.73 -9.25
N PRO A 186 0.40 3.34 -10.08
CA PRO A 186 0.61 4.75 -10.40
C PRO A 186 -0.67 5.56 -10.21
N ALA A 187 -0.57 6.55 -9.35
CA ALA A 187 -1.09 7.88 -9.61
C ALA A 187 0.14 8.79 -9.59
N GLU A 188 0.15 9.89 -10.34
CA GLU A 188 1.14 10.95 -10.13
C GLU A 188 1.17 11.27 -8.64
N LEU A 189 2.26 10.95 -7.96
CA LEU A 189 2.42 11.30 -6.55
C LEU A 189 2.82 12.77 -6.49
N ASP A 190 1.86 13.67 -6.64
CA ASP A 190 2.08 15.07 -6.34
C ASP A 190 2.03 15.27 -4.82
N THR A 191 3.13 15.75 -4.25
CA THR A 191 3.21 16.13 -2.83
C THR A 191 2.09 17.08 -2.40
N THR A 192 1.67 18.00 -3.28
CA THR A 192 0.61 18.98 -3.02
C THR A 192 -0.74 18.27 -2.95
N GLU A 193 -1.01 17.37 -3.90
CA GLU A 193 -2.22 16.55 -3.91
C GLU A 193 -2.27 15.63 -2.68
N ILE A 194 -1.17 14.96 -2.31
CA ILE A 194 -1.10 14.07 -1.15
C ILE A 194 -1.44 14.84 0.14
N ARG A 195 -0.83 16.00 0.36
CA ARG A 195 -1.13 16.86 1.53
C ARG A 195 -2.58 17.31 1.54
N ARG A 196 -3.13 17.70 0.39
CA ARG A 196 -4.54 18.07 0.25
C ARG A 196 -5.47 16.90 0.55
N LYS A 197 -5.15 15.69 0.08
CA LYS A 197 -5.91 14.47 0.39
C LYS A 197 -5.86 14.14 1.87
N TRP A 198 -4.70 14.25 2.53
CA TRP A 198 -4.58 14.09 3.98
C TRP A 198 -5.41 15.09 4.77
N TYR A 199 -5.40 16.35 4.35
CA TYR A 199 -6.23 17.40 4.95
C TYR A 199 -7.72 17.07 4.85
N PHE A 200 -8.21 16.69 3.66
CA PHE A 200 -9.61 16.33 3.49
C PHE A 200 -10.00 15.03 4.19
N LEU A 201 -9.13 14.02 4.18
CA LEU A 201 -9.35 12.80 4.94
C LEU A 201 -9.55 13.13 6.42
N ALA A 202 -8.71 13.99 7.00
CA ALA A 202 -8.84 14.38 8.40
C ALA A 202 -10.21 15.03 8.73
N GLN A 203 -10.82 15.74 7.77
CA GLN A 203 -12.11 16.38 7.94
C GLN A 203 -13.30 15.46 7.63
N LYS A 204 -13.13 14.53 6.69
CA LYS A 204 -14.21 13.70 6.14
C LYS A 204 -14.15 12.25 6.57
N THR A 205 -13.16 11.84 7.38
CA THR A 205 -12.94 10.43 7.74
C THR A 205 -14.16 9.76 8.39
N ALA A 206 -15.04 10.54 9.02
CA ALA A 206 -16.28 10.05 9.62
C ALA A 206 -17.35 9.66 8.59
N PHE A 207 -17.30 10.19 7.36
CA PHE A 207 -18.30 9.94 6.32
C PHE A 207 -17.71 9.23 5.10
N LEU A 208 -16.42 9.46 4.86
CA LEU A 208 -15.65 8.92 3.74
C LEU A 208 -14.32 8.37 4.26
N PRO A 209 -14.34 7.18 4.91
CA PRO A 209 -13.14 6.57 5.45
C PRO A 209 -12.16 6.21 4.33
N ALA A 210 -10.87 6.20 4.65
CA ALA A 210 -9.86 5.64 3.77
C ALA A 210 -9.97 4.11 3.75
N THR A 211 -9.34 3.50 2.77
CA THR A 211 -9.25 2.05 2.63
C THR A 211 -7.82 1.59 2.79
N LEU A 212 -7.64 0.42 3.39
CA LEU A 212 -6.35 -0.25 3.51
C LEU A 212 -6.50 -1.65 2.92
N SER A 213 -5.45 -2.15 2.26
CA SER A 213 -5.43 -3.55 1.81
C SER A 213 -4.23 -4.31 2.38
N THR A 214 -4.48 -5.55 2.75
CA THR A 214 -3.49 -6.52 3.25
C THR A 214 -3.99 -7.94 2.94
N TRP A 215 -3.39 -8.94 3.58
CA TRP A 215 -3.76 -10.33 3.49
C TRP A 215 -4.35 -10.79 4.82
N GLY A 216 -5.28 -11.74 4.80
CA GLY A 216 -5.80 -12.32 6.03
C GLY A 216 -4.77 -13.17 6.75
N ARG A 217 -4.86 -13.15 8.08
CA ARG A 217 -3.83 -13.57 9.01
C ARG A 217 -4.46 -14.35 10.16
N THR A 218 -3.62 -15.03 10.93
CA THR A 218 -4.06 -15.45 12.26
C THR A 218 -3.86 -14.31 13.25
N TYR A 219 -4.64 -14.35 14.32
CA TYR A 219 -4.68 -13.40 15.42
C TYR A 219 -4.44 -14.19 16.71
N SER A 220 -4.00 -13.53 17.79
CA SER A 220 -3.73 -14.23 19.06
C SER A 220 -4.98 -14.82 19.71
N GLY A 221 -6.17 -14.36 19.31
CA GLY A 221 -7.46 -14.91 19.76
C GLY A 221 -7.91 -16.18 19.00
N LYS A 222 -8.77 -16.97 19.64
CA LYS A 222 -9.43 -18.17 19.04
C LYS A 222 -10.36 -17.87 17.86
N TYR A 223 -10.54 -16.59 17.52
CA TYR A 223 -11.52 -16.11 16.55
C TYR A 223 -10.95 -15.93 15.14
N SER A 224 -9.72 -16.39 14.90
CA SER A 224 -9.10 -16.34 13.57
C SER A 224 -9.95 -17.08 12.55
N GLN A 225 -10.45 -16.36 11.56
CA GLN A 225 -11.30 -16.93 10.52
C GLN A 225 -10.45 -17.60 9.47
N THR A 226 -10.47 -18.93 9.46
CA THR A 226 -9.71 -19.75 8.51
C THR A 226 -10.02 -19.42 7.05
N MET A 227 -11.25 -18.98 6.76
CA MET A 227 -11.68 -18.58 5.41
C MET A 227 -11.01 -17.30 4.90
N LEU A 228 -10.60 -16.39 5.79
CA LEU A 228 -9.89 -15.16 5.40
C LEU A 228 -8.39 -15.39 5.28
N LEU A 229 -7.87 -16.48 5.84
CA LEU A 229 -6.44 -16.73 5.94
C LEU A 229 -5.80 -16.72 4.55
N HIS A 230 -4.78 -15.87 4.39
CA HIS A 230 -4.07 -15.60 3.15
C HIS A 230 -4.92 -15.04 1.99
N TYR A 231 -6.19 -14.68 2.17
CA TYR A 231 -6.91 -13.93 1.15
C TYR A 231 -6.57 -12.45 1.22
N LYS A 232 -6.55 -11.78 0.07
CA LYS A 232 -6.44 -10.33 0.01
C LYS A 232 -7.73 -9.75 0.58
N ILE A 233 -7.57 -8.89 1.57
CA ILE A 233 -8.66 -8.25 2.29
C ILE A 233 -8.50 -6.74 2.26
N LYS A 234 -9.60 -6.07 2.52
CA LYS A 234 -9.68 -4.63 2.62
C LYS A 234 -10.39 -4.19 3.90
N TYR A 235 -9.92 -3.07 4.43
CA TYR A 235 -10.47 -2.46 5.63
C TYR A 235 -10.84 -1.02 5.34
N LYS A 236 -11.95 -0.57 5.95
CA LYS A 236 -12.22 0.85 6.11
C LYS A 236 -11.51 1.33 7.35
N ILE A 237 -10.77 2.41 7.23
CA ILE A 237 -9.93 2.97 8.28
C ILE A 237 -10.19 4.47 8.41
N SER A 238 -9.94 4.98 9.60
CA SER A 238 -10.18 6.37 9.95
C SER A 238 -9.05 6.97 10.73
N LYS A 239 -8.86 8.27 10.52
CA LYS A 239 -7.88 9.05 11.28
C LYS A 239 -8.40 9.25 12.71
N VAL A 240 -7.54 9.02 13.67
CA VAL A 240 -7.79 9.33 15.09
C VAL A 240 -6.75 10.30 15.64
N LYS A 241 -6.99 10.75 16.86
CA LYS A 241 -6.04 11.58 17.60
C LYS A 241 -4.78 10.76 17.87
N TRP A 242 -3.62 11.42 17.77
CA TRP A 242 -2.32 10.80 18.02
C TRP A 242 -2.21 10.18 19.41
N THR A 243 -2.86 10.79 20.40
CA THR A 243 -2.95 10.29 21.78
C THR A 243 -3.48 8.86 21.89
N GLU A 244 -4.30 8.39 20.93
CA GLU A 244 -4.75 6.99 20.92
C GLU A 244 -3.61 6.02 20.61
N CYS A 245 -2.71 6.37 19.67
CA CYS A 245 -1.50 5.59 19.40
C CYS A 245 -0.52 5.64 20.58
N GLU A 246 -0.41 6.77 21.27
CA GLU A 246 0.46 6.91 22.46
C GLU A 246 0.00 5.99 23.60
N ARG A 247 -1.31 5.92 23.86
CA ARG A 247 -1.88 5.00 24.86
C ARG A 247 -1.66 3.53 24.51
N ALA A 248 -1.67 3.21 23.22
CA ALA A 248 -1.45 1.86 22.71
C ALA A 248 0.04 1.49 22.58
N PHE A 249 0.95 2.44 22.77
CA PHE A 249 2.35 2.30 22.38
C PHE A 249 3.04 1.08 22.99
N SER A 250 2.75 0.75 24.25
CA SER A 250 3.32 -0.42 24.94
C SER A 250 3.03 -1.76 24.26
N LYS A 251 2.00 -1.81 23.40
CA LYS A 251 1.58 -2.98 22.63
C LYS A 251 2.22 -3.05 21.24
N TYR A 252 2.86 -1.98 20.78
CA TYR A 252 3.47 -1.94 19.45
C TYR A 252 4.73 -2.79 19.35
N ALA A 253 5.00 -3.28 18.13
CA ALA A 253 6.23 -4.02 17.81
C ALA A 253 7.47 -3.30 18.33
N TRP A 254 7.49 -1.98 18.17
CA TRP A 254 8.59 -1.09 18.52
C TRP A 254 8.83 -0.85 20.01
N HIS A 255 7.92 -1.17 20.92
CA HIS A 255 8.06 -0.82 22.34
C HIS A 255 9.34 -1.37 23.03
N ARG A 256 9.88 -2.51 22.54
CA ARG A 256 11.11 -3.09 23.13
C ARG A 256 12.36 -2.34 22.70
N THR A 257 12.35 -1.79 21.49
CA THR A 257 13.49 -1.10 20.90
C THR A 257 13.38 0.40 21.08
N ASN A 258 12.19 0.96 21.23
CA ASN A 258 11.90 2.37 21.42
C ASN A 258 10.99 2.57 22.64
N LEU A 259 11.24 3.61 23.44
CA LEU A 259 10.46 3.93 24.64
C LEU A 259 9.47 5.07 24.45
N ILE A 260 9.47 5.72 23.28
CA ILE A 260 8.64 6.89 23.00
C ILE A 260 8.26 6.94 21.52
N ILE A 261 7.00 7.23 21.22
CA ILE A 261 6.60 7.60 19.85
C ILE A 261 6.40 9.09 19.79
N LYS A 262 6.98 9.72 18.78
CA LYS A 262 6.78 11.14 18.51
C LYS A 262 5.94 11.30 17.26
N GLN A 263 4.94 12.18 17.35
CA GLN A 263 4.27 12.64 16.15
C GLN A 263 5.21 13.61 15.42
N GLU A 264 5.61 13.24 14.21
CA GLU A 264 6.26 14.16 13.27
C GLU A 264 5.26 14.64 12.22
N ASN A 265 5.67 15.66 11.47
CA ASN A 265 5.00 16.00 10.22
C ASN A 265 4.92 14.76 9.33
N GLU A 266 3.77 14.55 8.67
CA GLU A 266 3.52 13.42 7.78
C GLU A 266 3.33 12.04 8.47
N THR A 267 3.32 11.99 9.81
CA THR A 267 2.98 10.79 10.59
C THR A 267 1.57 10.89 11.18
N TYR A 268 0.77 9.85 11.02
CA TYR A 268 -0.65 9.82 11.37
C TYR A 268 -1.00 8.60 12.21
N CYS A 269 -1.95 8.77 13.13
CA CYS A 269 -2.57 7.68 13.87
C CYS A 269 -3.90 7.30 13.20
N MET A 270 -4.06 6.01 12.93
CA MET A 270 -5.23 5.45 12.25
C MET A 270 -5.82 4.32 13.06
N GLN A 271 -7.10 4.04 12.84
CA GLN A 271 -7.75 2.84 13.36
C GLN A 271 -8.77 2.31 12.35
N ILE A 272 -9.25 1.08 12.58
CA ILE A 272 -10.37 0.53 11.83
C ILE A 272 -11.61 1.41 12.06
N TYR A 273 -12.23 1.88 10.98
CA TYR A 273 -13.33 2.86 11.02
C TYR A 273 -14.58 2.31 11.70
N ASP A 274 -14.92 1.06 11.40
CA ASP A 274 -16.05 0.37 11.98
C ASP A 274 -15.56 -0.96 12.57
N PRO A 275 -15.04 -0.92 13.81
CA PRO A 275 -14.59 -2.12 14.51
C PRO A 275 -15.70 -3.18 14.55
N ALA A 276 -16.95 -2.77 14.81
CA ALA A 276 -18.08 -3.68 14.90
C ALA A 276 -18.28 -4.44 13.57
N ASN A 277 -18.21 -3.77 12.43
CA ASN A 277 -18.32 -4.42 11.13
C ASN A 277 -16.95 -4.61 10.47
N SER A 278 -15.95 -5.11 11.21
CA SER A 278 -14.65 -5.54 10.67
C SER A 278 -14.30 -6.98 11.08
N MET A 279 -13.82 -7.79 10.14
CA MET A 279 -13.46 -9.21 10.38
C MET A 279 -11.95 -9.44 10.54
N GLY A 280 -11.22 -8.36 10.78
CA GLY A 280 -9.77 -8.37 10.91
C GLY A 280 -9.26 -7.26 11.82
N SER A 281 -7.97 -7.34 12.13
CA SER A 281 -7.22 -6.36 12.91
C SER A 281 -5.97 -5.99 12.15
N ILE A 282 -5.46 -4.77 12.35
CA ILE A 282 -4.20 -4.34 11.73
C ILE A 282 -3.07 -4.58 12.74
N CYS A 283 -2.10 -5.39 12.33
CA CYS A 283 -1.02 -5.85 13.19
C CYS A 283 0.33 -5.65 12.52
N ASP A 284 1.43 -5.89 13.24
CA ASP A 284 2.74 -5.48 12.75
C ASP A 284 3.16 -6.18 11.44
N HIS A 285 2.59 -7.35 11.15
CA HIS A 285 2.78 -8.05 9.87
C HIS A 285 2.08 -7.39 8.68
N ASP A 286 1.22 -6.40 8.92
CA ASP A 286 0.58 -5.55 7.89
C ASP A 286 1.41 -4.30 7.60
N ARG A 287 2.60 -4.15 8.22
CA ARG A 287 3.53 -3.05 7.90
C ARG A 287 3.83 -3.02 6.40
N GLY A 288 3.81 -1.83 5.83
CA GLY A 288 3.90 -1.56 4.40
C GLY A 288 2.58 -1.62 3.64
N SER A 289 1.46 -1.98 4.29
CA SER A 289 0.14 -1.92 3.66
C SER A 289 -0.20 -0.51 3.20
N PRO A 290 -0.74 -0.34 1.98
CA PRO A 290 -1.11 0.98 1.48
C PRO A 290 -2.35 1.53 2.18
N ILE A 291 -2.37 2.85 2.30
CA ILE A 291 -3.54 3.66 2.67
C ILE A 291 -4.03 4.33 1.39
N ILE A 292 -5.23 3.95 0.96
CA ILE A 292 -5.86 4.42 -0.26
C ILE A 292 -7.01 5.35 0.10
N TRP A 293 -7.00 6.56 -0.44
CA TRP A 293 -8.13 7.48 -0.36
C TRP A 293 -8.37 8.10 -1.72
N ASP A 294 -9.62 8.00 -2.19
CA ASP A 294 -10.01 8.53 -3.50
C ASP A 294 -9.09 8.04 -4.63
N GLY A 295 -8.91 6.71 -4.69
CA GLY A 295 -8.10 6.01 -5.71
C GLY A 295 -6.57 6.15 -5.57
N VAL A 296 -6.07 6.98 -4.66
CA VAL A 296 -4.63 7.31 -4.55
C VAL A 296 -4.02 6.72 -3.28
N VAL A 297 -2.80 6.19 -3.39
CA VAL A 297 -1.99 5.73 -2.25
C VAL A 297 -1.39 6.95 -1.54
N ILE A 298 -1.98 7.36 -0.43
CA ILE A 298 -1.59 8.56 0.34
C ILE A 298 -0.62 8.24 1.50
N GLY A 299 -0.50 6.98 1.88
CA GLY A 299 0.35 6.56 2.99
C GLY A 299 0.60 5.06 3.03
N ILE A 300 1.42 4.64 3.97
CA ILE A 300 1.68 3.23 4.28
C ILE A 300 1.68 2.99 5.79
N VAL A 301 1.25 1.79 6.21
CA VAL A 301 1.40 1.36 7.61
C VAL A 301 2.88 1.21 7.95
N VAL A 302 3.34 1.80 9.05
CA VAL A 302 4.75 1.71 9.48
C VAL A 302 4.94 0.83 10.72
N THR A 303 3.94 0.82 11.61
CA THR A 303 3.90 -0.08 12.76
C THR A 303 2.47 -0.26 13.23
N ALA A 304 2.22 -1.41 13.83
CA ALA A 304 1.01 -1.70 14.58
C ALA A 304 1.35 -2.56 15.81
N VAL A 305 0.33 -3.17 16.41
CA VAL A 305 0.52 -4.05 17.57
C VAL A 305 1.25 -5.34 17.22
N ARG A 306 2.01 -5.86 18.19
CA ARG A 306 2.60 -7.20 18.09
C ARG A 306 1.53 -8.26 17.96
N PHE A 307 1.91 -9.40 17.41
CA PHE A 307 1.04 -10.56 17.27
C PHE A 307 0.35 -10.95 18.60
N GLU A 308 1.05 -10.91 19.74
CA GLU A 308 0.47 -11.23 21.06
C GLU A 308 -0.72 -10.32 21.43
N PHE A 309 -0.72 -9.06 21.00
CA PHE A 309 -1.80 -8.09 21.24
C PHE A 309 -2.74 -7.91 20.04
N CYS A 310 -2.49 -8.64 18.94
CA CYS A 310 -3.23 -8.60 17.69
C CYS A 310 -4.55 -9.36 17.84
N SER A 311 -5.62 -8.65 18.20
CA SER A 311 -6.94 -9.24 18.48
C SER A 311 -8.03 -8.68 17.56
N LEU A 312 -8.95 -9.56 17.16
CA LEU A 312 -10.19 -9.18 16.47
C LEU A 312 -11.19 -8.50 17.40
N LEU A 313 -11.17 -8.83 18.69
CA LEU A 313 -12.14 -8.29 19.64
C LEU A 313 -11.85 -6.83 19.96
N ASN A 314 -10.56 -6.53 20.13
CA ASN A 314 -10.06 -5.23 20.56
C ASN A 314 -9.05 -4.72 19.52
N PRO A 315 -9.51 -4.25 18.34
CA PRO A 315 -8.60 -3.68 17.35
C PRO A 315 -7.95 -2.41 17.92
N VAL A 316 -6.63 -2.32 17.75
CA VAL A 316 -5.82 -1.25 18.32
C VAL A 316 -5.44 -0.28 17.20
N PRO A 317 -5.34 1.04 17.47
CA PRO A 317 -4.82 1.99 16.50
C PRO A 317 -3.40 1.61 16.02
N PHE A 318 -3.03 2.09 14.85
CA PHE A 318 -1.74 1.85 14.20
C PHE A 318 -1.18 3.14 13.59
N VAL A 319 0.12 3.14 13.33
CA VAL A 319 0.84 4.31 12.83
C VAL A 319 1.03 4.19 11.33
N VAL A 320 0.76 5.29 10.64
CA VAL A 320 0.90 5.45 9.20
C VAL A 320 1.86 6.61 8.92
N VAL A 321 2.67 6.47 7.88
CA VAL A 321 3.43 7.59 7.31
C VAL A 321 2.88 7.94 5.94
N SER A 322 2.88 9.23 5.61
CA SER A 322 2.55 9.76 4.29
C SER A 322 3.51 9.25 3.22
N THR A 323 3.02 9.06 2.00
CA THR A 323 3.87 8.78 0.84
C THR A 323 4.54 10.03 0.26
N SER A 324 4.25 11.23 0.79
CA SER A 324 4.83 12.50 0.33
C SER A 324 6.38 12.49 0.35
N ASP A 325 6.98 11.91 1.38
CA ASP A 325 8.44 11.78 1.50
C ASP A 325 9.05 10.75 0.53
N ALA A 326 8.23 9.86 -0.06
CA ALA A 326 8.67 8.82 -0.99
C ALA A 326 8.53 9.23 -2.46
N VAL A 327 7.98 10.41 -2.76
CA VAL A 327 7.73 10.91 -4.12
C VAL A 327 8.99 10.88 -4.99
N VAL A 328 10.12 11.34 -4.45
CA VAL A 328 11.40 11.37 -5.17
C VAL A 328 11.87 9.97 -5.58
N TYR A 329 11.62 8.97 -4.74
CA TYR A 329 11.94 7.58 -5.07
C TYR A 329 11.03 7.05 -6.17
N TRP A 330 9.76 7.43 -6.13
CA TRP A 330 8.79 7.07 -7.15
C TRP A 330 9.15 7.64 -8.51
N THR A 331 9.48 8.93 -8.58
CA THR A 331 9.90 9.59 -9.84
C THR A 331 11.18 8.96 -10.40
N ASN A 332 12.11 8.54 -9.55
CA ASN A 332 13.32 7.83 -9.98
C ASN A 332 13.02 6.44 -10.54
N VAL A 333 12.07 5.71 -9.94
CA VAL A 333 11.62 4.42 -10.46
C VAL A 333 10.91 4.60 -11.80
N GLU A 334 10.00 5.57 -11.91
CA GLU A 334 9.31 5.86 -13.18
C GLU A 334 10.29 6.19 -14.29
N ARG A 335 11.31 7.02 -14.01
CA ARG A 335 12.40 7.30 -14.94
C ARG A 335 13.11 6.03 -15.37
N HIS A 336 13.50 5.16 -14.43
CA HIS A 336 14.19 3.91 -14.76
C HIS A 336 13.30 2.96 -15.59
N VAL A 337 11.99 2.94 -15.34
CA VAL A 337 11.04 2.15 -16.15
C VAL A 337 10.93 2.71 -17.56
N LEU A 338 10.85 4.03 -17.71
CA LEU A 338 10.79 4.70 -19.02
C LEU A 338 12.08 4.48 -19.81
N GLU A 339 13.26 4.60 -19.19
CA GLU A 339 14.55 4.34 -19.81
C GLU A 339 14.61 2.89 -20.33
N ASN A 340 14.28 1.90 -19.50
CA ASN A 340 14.21 0.50 -19.94
C ASN A 340 13.20 0.26 -21.07
N PHE A 341 12.08 0.99 -21.07
CA PHE A 341 11.09 0.88 -22.14
C PHE A 341 11.67 1.45 -23.44
N ILE A 342 12.29 2.64 -23.40
CA ILE A 342 12.90 3.27 -24.58
C ILE A 342 14.02 2.39 -25.15
N ASP A 343 14.93 1.90 -24.30
CA ASP A 343 16.09 1.12 -24.72
C ASP A 343 15.67 -0.22 -25.36
N ASN A 344 14.65 -0.89 -24.80
CA ASN A 344 14.11 -2.13 -25.37
C ASN A 344 13.10 -1.92 -26.50
N SER A 345 12.56 -0.71 -26.67
CA SER A 345 11.61 -0.35 -27.74
C SER A 345 12.27 0.34 -28.93
N SER A 346 13.61 0.42 -28.94
CA SER A 346 14.41 0.92 -30.06
C SER A 346 14.17 0.19 -31.40
N HIS A 347 13.50 -0.98 -31.36
CA HIS A 347 13.02 -1.71 -32.54
C HIS A 347 11.51 -1.59 -32.83
N VAL A 348 10.71 -0.98 -31.93
CA VAL A 348 9.24 -0.95 -32.02
C VAL A 348 8.69 0.45 -32.34
N PHE A 349 9.50 1.50 -32.19
CA PHE A 349 9.15 2.86 -32.63
C PHE A 349 10.15 3.41 -33.65
N PRO A 350 10.06 3.06 -34.94
CA PRO A 350 10.84 3.70 -36.01
C PRO A 350 10.41 5.17 -36.27
N GLY A 351 9.72 5.83 -35.31
CA GLY A 351 9.22 7.21 -35.45
C GLY A 351 9.60 8.18 -34.33
N LEU A 352 10.22 7.73 -33.23
CA LEU A 352 10.59 8.61 -32.11
C LEU A 352 12.04 9.14 -32.17
N LEU A 353 12.84 8.68 -33.12
CA LEU A 353 14.15 9.26 -33.44
C LEU A 353 14.06 10.62 -34.18
N ALA A 354 12.85 11.14 -34.44
CA ALA A 354 12.66 12.50 -34.96
C ALA A 354 12.67 13.58 -33.87
N LEU A 355 12.72 13.21 -32.58
CA LEU A 355 13.02 14.14 -31.49
C LEU A 355 14.51 14.07 -31.18
N SER A 356 15.34 14.39 -32.18
CA SER A 356 16.71 14.79 -31.90
C SER A 356 16.65 16.03 -31.02
N ILE A 357 17.39 16.01 -29.92
CA ILE A 357 17.71 17.19 -29.12
C ILE A 357 18.38 18.20 -30.07
N SER A 358 17.60 19.16 -30.56
CA SER A 358 18.14 20.37 -31.15
C SER A 358 18.84 21.12 -30.03
N PRO A 359 20.12 21.50 -30.16
CA PRO A 359 20.70 22.46 -29.24
C PRO A 359 19.90 23.76 -29.35
N GLN A 360 19.74 24.42 -28.21
CA GLN A 360 19.16 25.75 -28.09
C GLN A 360 19.92 26.70 -29.02
N PHE A 361 19.35 27.13 -30.16
CA PHE A 361 19.54 28.45 -30.79
C PHE A 361 18.59 28.59 -31.99
N TYR A 362 17.94 29.77 -32.09
CA TYR A 362 17.09 30.30 -33.19
C TYR A 362 15.60 29.91 -33.24
N THR A 363 14.77 30.74 -32.59
CA THR A 363 13.30 30.79 -32.70
C THR A 363 12.77 31.33 -34.05
N MET A 364 13.63 31.73 -34.99
CA MET A 364 13.20 32.34 -36.27
C MET A 364 13.09 31.36 -37.45
N SER A 365 13.71 30.18 -37.41
CA SER A 365 13.69 29.26 -38.57
C SER A 365 12.42 28.41 -38.64
N ILE A 366 11.81 28.07 -37.50
CA ILE A 366 10.63 27.19 -37.43
C ILE A 366 9.40 27.84 -38.09
N TYR A 367 9.21 29.14 -37.93
CA TYR A 367 8.10 29.86 -38.58
C TYR A 367 8.25 29.91 -40.11
N ILE A 368 9.47 30.02 -40.61
CA ILE A 368 9.74 30.04 -42.06
C ILE A 368 9.49 28.66 -42.65
N TRP A 369 9.91 27.58 -41.99
CA TRP A 369 9.67 26.22 -42.46
C TRP A 369 8.20 25.80 -42.38
N MET A 370 7.46 26.24 -41.36
CA MET A 370 6.02 26.02 -41.28
C MET A 370 5.26 26.82 -42.34
N ALA A 371 5.65 28.06 -42.62
CA ALA A 371 5.05 28.87 -43.68
C ALA A 371 5.32 28.28 -45.08
N ILE A 372 6.55 27.83 -45.36
CA ILE A 372 6.91 27.16 -46.62
C ILE A 372 6.13 25.84 -46.78
N SER A 373 5.96 25.08 -45.70
CA SER A 373 5.20 23.82 -45.73
C SER A 373 3.71 24.05 -45.98
N LEU A 374 3.13 25.10 -45.39
CA LEU A 374 1.72 25.47 -45.66
C LEU A 374 1.52 26.02 -47.07
N LEU A 375 2.52 26.70 -47.65
CA LEU A 375 2.46 27.22 -49.02
C LEU A 375 2.68 26.15 -50.09
N LEU A 376 3.37 25.05 -49.77
CA LEU A 376 3.57 23.92 -50.68
C LEU A 376 2.39 22.92 -50.69
N LEU A 377 1.58 22.88 -49.63
CA LEU A 377 0.39 22.04 -49.52
C LEU A 377 -0.64 22.20 -50.67
N PRO A 378 -0.95 23.41 -51.18
CA PRO A 378 -1.82 23.55 -52.35
C PRO A 378 -1.15 23.16 -53.68
N LEU A 379 0.18 23.10 -53.77
CA LEU A 379 0.90 22.68 -54.98
C LEU A 379 0.88 21.16 -55.19
N PHE A 380 0.76 20.39 -54.10
CA PHE A 380 0.57 18.93 -54.16
C PHE A 380 -0.90 18.50 -54.26
N ALA A 381 -1.84 19.42 -54.14
CA ALA A 381 -3.28 19.14 -54.26
C ALA A 381 -3.82 19.25 -55.70
N ILE A 382 -2.98 19.67 -56.67
CA ILE A 382 -3.37 19.88 -58.08
C ILE A 382 -2.57 18.94 -59.03
N SER A 383 -1.94 17.89 -58.50
CA SER A 383 -1.30 16.83 -59.30
C SER A 383 -2.06 15.51 -59.22
#